data_AF-A0A6P1DX24-F1
#
_entry.id   AF-A0A6P1DX24-F1
#
_cell.length_a   1.000
_cell.length_b   1.000
_cell.length_c   1.000
_cell.angle_alpha   90.00
_cell.angle_beta   90.00
_cell.angle_gamma   90.00
#
_symmetry.space_group_name_H-M   'P 1'
#
loop_
_entity.id
_entity.type
_entity.pdbx_description
1 polymer ?
#
loop_
_entity_poly.entity_id
_entity_poly.type
_entity_poly.pdbx_seq_one_letter_code
_entity_poly.pdbx_strand_id
1 'polypeptide(L)' 'MSEENKGKSSDSDERKRHRIRLARLEADMAYFQARLELIGAPNSSNRAAQRKVFNLLHKTVASKILKLRRRFAELN' A
#
# COMPACT_ATOMS: atom_id res chain seq x y z
N MET A 1 18.10 -25.62 -25.32
CA MET A 1 18.18 -24.21 -24.85
C MET A 1 16.84 -23.71 -24.26
N SER A 2 16.03 -24.57 -23.61
CA SER A 2 14.63 -24.22 -23.27
C SER A 2 14.38 -23.94 -21.78
N GLU A 3 15.37 -24.16 -20.92
CA GLU A 3 15.27 -23.97 -19.45
C GLU A 3 15.50 -22.51 -19.03
N GLU A 4 16.37 -21.78 -19.73
CA GLU A 4 16.80 -20.43 -19.34
C GLU A 4 15.71 -19.36 -19.52
N ASN A 5 14.73 -19.61 -20.41
CA ASN A 5 13.68 -18.66 -20.73
C ASN A 5 12.54 -18.67 -19.69
N LYS A 6 12.38 -19.77 -18.94
CA LYS A 6 11.28 -19.98 -17.98
C LYS A 6 11.51 -19.24 -16.64
N GLY A 7 12.77 -19.11 -16.21
CA GLY A 7 13.14 -18.37 -15.00
C GLY A 7 13.09 -16.84 -15.16
N LYS A 8 13.43 -16.32 -16.35
CA LYS A 8 13.35 -14.88 -16.65
C LYS A 8 11.90 -14.37 -16.70
N SER A 9 10.95 -15.18 -17.19
CA SER A 9 9.53 -14.82 -17.20
C SER A 9 8.91 -14.78 -15.80
N SER A 10 9.28 -15.72 -14.91
CA SER A 10 8.70 -15.78 -13.56
C SER A 10 9.13 -14.63 -12.66
N ASP A 11 10.41 -14.21 -12.75
CA ASP A 11 10.93 -13.06 -12.00
C ASP A 11 10.30 -11.73 -12.50
N SER A 12 10.18 -11.56 -13.82
CA SER A 12 9.46 -10.41 -14.41
C SER A 12 8.01 -10.30 -13.92
N ASP A 13 7.29 -11.44 -13.86
CA ASP A 13 5.92 -11.47 -13.35
C ASP A 13 5.84 -11.16 -11.85
N GLU A 14 6.82 -11.60 -11.06
CA GLU A 14 6.88 -11.29 -9.62
C GLU A 14 7.13 -9.80 -9.38
N ARG A 15 8.08 -9.20 -10.12
CA ARG A 15 8.33 -7.75 -10.10
C ARG A 15 7.09 -6.97 -10.53
N LYS A 16 6.38 -7.43 -11.56
CA LYS A 16 5.13 -6.80 -12.01
C LYS A 16 4.06 -6.84 -10.92
N ARG A 17 3.84 -8.01 -10.30
CA ARG A 17 2.89 -8.17 -9.18
C ARG A 17 3.28 -7.30 -7.99
N HIS A 18 4.58 -7.19 -7.70
CA HIS A 18 5.10 -6.34 -6.65
C HIS A 18 4.75 -4.86 -6.88
N ARG A 19 5.04 -4.33 -8.08
CA ARG A 19 4.71 -2.94 -8.44
C ARG A 19 3.21 -2.66 -8.35
N ILE A 20 2.38 -3.57 -8.85
CA ILE A 20 0.91 -3.42 -8.76
C ILE A 20 0.46 -3.38 -7.30
N ARG A 21 1.01 -4.26 -6.45
CA ARG A 21 0.68 -4.29 -5.03
C ARG A 21 1.09 -3.01 -4.31
N LEU A 22 2.28 -2.48 -4.63
CA LEU A 22 2.76 -1.22 -4.08
C LEU A 22 1.87 -0.05 -4.52
N ALA A 23 1.57 0.06 -5.81
CA ALA A 23 0.71 1.12 -6.35
C ALA A 23 -0.69 1.12 -5.72
N ARG A 24 -1.28 -0.06 -5.47
CA ARG A 24 -2.56 -0.18 -4.77
C ARG A 24 -2.49 0.35 -3.33
N LEU A 25 -1.43 -0.01 -2.59
CA LEU A 25 -1.24 0.51 -1.23
C LEU A 25 -1.01 2.02 -1.21
N GLU A 26 -0.28 2.55 -2.18
CA GLU A 26 -0.06 4.00 -2.31
C GLU A 26 -1.36 4.74 -2.64
N ALA A 27 -2.21 4.17 -3.49
CA ALA A 27 -3.54 4.69 -3.76
C ALA A 27 -4.44 4.68 -2.50
N ASP A 28 -4.45 3.60 -1.74
CA ASP A 28 -5.18 3.51 -0.46
C ASP A 28 -4.71 4.58 0.52
N MET A 29 -3.39 4.79 0.63
CA MET A 29 -2.80 5.80 1.50
C MET A 29 -3.24 7.21 1.12
N ALA A 30 -3.20 7.54 -0.17
CA ALA A 30 -3.65 8.83 -0.70
C ALA A 30 -5.15 9.05 -0.43
N TYR A 31 -5.97 8.03 -0.67
CA TYR A 31 -7.41 8.08 -0.40
C TYR A 31 -7.71 8.33 1.09
N PHE A 32 -7.05 7.61 1.99
CA PHE A 32 -7.25 7.80 3.44
C PHE A 32 -6.82 9.19 3.90
N GLN A 33 -5.73 9.72 3.34
CA GLN A 33 -5.28 11.07 3.66
C GLN A 33 -6.29 12.12 3.18
N ALA A 34 -6.74 12.05 1.94
CA ALA A 34 -7.79 12.93 1.41
C ALA A 34 -9.09 12.83 2.24
N ARG A 35 -9.44 11.64 2.71
CA ARG A 35 -10.61 11.44 3.56
C ARG A 35 -10.46 12.07 4.94
N LEU A 36 -9.27 12.01 5.53
CA LEU A 36 -8.97 12.69 6.79
C LEU A 36 -9.07 14.22 6.65
N GLU A 37 -8.56 14.77 5.55
CA GLU A 37 -8.68 16.18 5.22
C GLU A 37 -10.16 16.58 5.08
N LEU A 38 -10.96 15.78 4.37
CA LEU A 38 -12.40 16.00 4.20
C LEU A 38 -13.21 15.90 5.51
N ILE A 39 -12.80 15.03 6.44
CA ILE A 39 -13.44 14.93 7.75
C ILE A 39 -13.14 16.18 8.60
N GLY A 40 -11.90 16.67 8.53
CA GLY A 40 -11.43 17.86 9.24
C GLY A 40 -11.50 17.73 10.77
N ALA A 41 -11.80 18.85 11.44
CA ALA A 41 -12.07 18.86 12.87
C ALA A 41 -13.43 18.20 13.15
N PRO A 42 -13.48 17.11 13.95
CA PRO A 42 -14.74 16.41 14.20
C PRO A 42 -15.65 17.26 15.11
N ASN A 43 -16.85 17.55 14.63
CA ASN A 43 -17.91 18.23 15.38
C ASN A 43 -19.02 17.28 15.87
N SER A 44 -18.83 15.97 15.69
CA SER A 44 -19.75 14.93 16.14
C SER A 44 -19.00 13.65 16.47
N SER A 45 -19.61 12.81 17.32
CA SER A 45 -19.06 11.49 17.68
C SER A 45 -18.84 10.61 16.46
N ASN A 46 -19.73 10.67 15.46
CA ASN A 46 -19.59 9.94 14.20
C ASN A 46 -18.33 10.39 13.45
N ARG A 47 -18.14 11.70 13.25
CA ARG A 47 -16.92 12.22 12.60
C ARG A 47 -15.65 11.89 13.38
N ALA A 48 -15.72 11.93 14.71
CA ALA A 48 -14.59 11.53 15.56
C ALA A 48 -14.23 10.04 15.35
N ALA A 49 -15.23 9.16 15.29
CA ALA A 49 -15.04 7.74 15.00
C ALA A 49 -14.45 7.52 13.60
N GLN A 50 -15.00 8.18 12.57
CA GLN A 50 -14.46 8.12 11.20
C GLN A 50 -13.00 8.55 11.17
N ARG A 51 -12.66 9.68 11.80
CA ARG A 51 -11.28 10.17 11.87
C ARG A 51 -10.35 9.16 12.54
N LYS A 52 -10.78 8.50 13.63
CA LYS A 52 -10.00 7.44 14.28
C LYS A 52 -9.74 6.27 13.34
N VAL A 53 -10.77 5.81 12.63
CA VAL A 53 -10.66 4.70 11.67
C VAL A 53 -9.71 5.03 10.52
N PHE A 54 -9.88 6.18 9.87
CA PHE A 54 -9.01 6.55 8.74
C PHE A 54 -7.56 6.79 9.16
N ASN A 55 -7.31 7.29 10.37
CA ASN A 55 -5.95 7.36 10.92
C ASN A 55 -5.33 5.97 11.13
N LEU A 56 -6.10 5.02 11.65
CA LEU A 56 -5.65 3.64 11.83
C LEU A 56 -5.33 2.97 10.50
N LEU A 57 -6.21 3.15 9.51
CA LEU A 57 -6.03 2.62 8.15
C LEU A 57 -4.79 3.22 7.48
N HIS A 58 -4.61 4.54 7.56
CA HIS A 58 -3.44 5.23 7.01
C HIS A 58 -2.13 4.70 7.60
N LYS A 59 -2.03 4.60 8.94
CA LYS A 59 -0.85 4.03 9.64
C LYS A 59 -0.60 2.56 9.26
N THR A 60 -1.66 1.77 9.14
CA THR A 60 -1.58 0.35 8.78
C THR A 60 -1.04 0.17 7.36
N VAL A 61 -1.54 0.97 6.41
CA VAL A 61 -1.07 0.92 5.02
C VAL A 61 0.37 1.43 4.90
N ALA A 62 0.74 2.52 5.58
CA ALA A 62 2.12 2.99 5.63
C ALA A 62 3.08 1.90 6.12
N SER A 63 2.69 1.18 7.19
CA SER A 63 3.47 0.04 7.70
C SER A 63 3.59 -1.10 6.71
N LYS A 64 2.53 -1.40 5.94
CA LYS A 64 2.56 -2.42 4.87
C LYS A 64 3.47 -2.01 3.72
N ILE A 65 3.45 -0.74 3.31
CA ILE A 65 4.34 -0.21 2.25
C ILE A 65 5.80 -0.37 2.68
N LEU A 66 6.15 0.02 3.91
CA LEU A 66 7.52 -0.10 4.41
C LEU A 66 8.00 -1.56 4.41
N LYS A 67 7.18 -2.49 4.90
CA LYS A 67 7.49 -3.93 4.88
C LYS A 67 7.64 -4.47 3.45
N LEU A 68 6.77 -4.03 2.54
CA LEU A 68 6.79 -4.45 1.14
C LEU A 68 8.07 -3.96 0.44
N ARG A 69 8.42 -2.69 0.61
CA ARG A 69 9.66 -2.10 0.05
C ARG A 69 10.92 -2.77 0.61
N ARG A 70 10.97 -3.03 1.92
CA ARG A 70 12.10 -3.75 2.54
C ARG A 70 12.27 -5.15 1.94
N ARG A 71 11.19 -5.94 1.86
CA ARG A 71 11.25 -7.29 1.27
C ARG A 71 11.75 -7.28 -0.16
N PHE A 72 11.36 -6.30 -0.97
CA PHE A 72 11.83 -6.21 -2.35
C PHE A 72 13.30 -5.80 -2.46
N ALA A 73 13.76 -4.91 -1.57
CA ALA A 73 15.17 -4.56 -1.50
C ALA A 73 16.06 -5.75 -1.07
N GLU A 74 15.53 -6.68 -0.28
CA GLU A 74 16.22 -7.94 0.09
C GLU A 74 16.22 -9.00 -1.03
N LEU A 75 15.37 -8.83 -2.06
CA LEU A 75 15.21 -9.77 -3.19
C LEU A 75 15.91 -9.33 -4.49
N ASN A 76 16.46 -8.10 -4.54
CA ASN A 76 17.24 -7.60 -5.68
C ASN A 76 18.71 -7.46 -5.30
#